data_AF-A0A4R4XM89-F1
#
_entry.id   AF-A0A4R4XM89-F1
#
_cell.length_a   1.000
_cell.length_b   1.000
_cell.length_c   1.000
_cell.angle_alpha   90.00
_cell.angle_beta   90.00
_cell.angle_gamma   90.00
#
_symmetry.space_group_name_H-M   'P 1'
#
loop_
_entity.id
_entity.type
_entity.pdbx_description
1 polymer ?
#
loop_
_entity_poly.entity_id
_entity_poly.type
_entity_poly.pdbx_seq_one_letter_code
_entity_poly.pdbx_strand_id
1 'polypeptide(L)'
;MPTKSPGEGEVVAAVTRLLRRGLPVTPARADAALLDLRGVVARAVDPADIASRTAALDGTLRGLLARFPDTRYAPAARVLFGLPPAEPGLNLTARRDLAAEQAGHEVHHFRKRVEPKLIEKIAWELLADADRFTRTPMIAPRLAPVTLRQPVPADPFAWEVTEHEEQLARLWSALYAARAELIAVERLISLRANRIDLIHAAVTAAWRWAAARAEAIGYPTDYAPESDTSVDDLLALAGWTPELTESQASRLTEAAAGGASRDQFVHALHDETGLARTWADGLLGKDPHPTAIDENGSAQ
;
A
#
# COMPACT_ATOMS: atom_id res chain seq x y z
N MET A 1 0.70 -9.77 -22.00
CA MET A 1 -0.13 -10.96 -21.74
C MET A 1 -0.06 -11.27 -20.26
N PRO A 2 -1.19 -11.48 -19.56
CA PRO A 2 -1.14 -11.86 -18.16
C PRO A 2 -0.51 -13.26 -18.05
N THR A 3 0.75 -13.31 -17.62
CA THR A 3 1.40 -14.56 -17.25
C THR A 3 0.57 -15.20 -16.13
N LYS A 4 0.26 -16.49 -16.31
CA LYS A 4 -0.41 -17.28 -15.28
C LYS A 4 0.40 -17.13 -13.98
N SER A 5 -0.25 -16.79 -12.86
CA SER A 5 0.44 -16.73 -11.57
C SER A 5 1.14 -18.07 -11.31
N PRO A 6 2.41 -18.06 -10.87
CA PRO A 6 3.16 -19.28 -10.66
C PRO A 6 2.46 -20.18 -9.63
N GLY A 7 2.51 -21.48 -9.87
CA GLY A 7 1.92 -22.47 -8.95
C GLY A 7 2.71 -22.57 -7.65
N GLU A 8 2.08 -23.03 -6.57
CA GLU A 8 2.73 -23.18 -5.26
C GLU A 8 4.05 -23.98 -5.33
N GLY A 9 4.04 -25.12 -6.02
CA GLY A 9 5.24 -25.95 -6.19
C GLY A 9 6.39 -25.25 -6.94
N GLU A 10 6.06 -24.35 -7.87
CA GLU A 10 7.07 -23.56 -8.60
C GLU A 10 7.73 -22.54 -7.69
N VAL A 11 6.93 -21.85 -6.87
CA VAL A 11 7.42 -20.89 -5.87
C VAL A 11 8.27 -21.58 -4.81
N VAL A 12 7.83 -22.73 -4.27
CA VAL A 12 8.62 -23.53 -3.30
C VAL A 12 9.97 -23.93 -3.89
N ALA A 13 9.98 -24.43 -5.13
CA ALA A 13 11.20 -24.82 -5.81
C ALA A 13 12.13 -23.62 -6.06
N ALA A 14 11.57 -22.46 -6.43
CA ALA A 14 12.32 -21.24 -6.66
C ALA A 14 12.93 -20.68 -5.37
N VAL A 15 12.18 -20.65 -4.26
CA VAL A 15 12.68 -20.27 -2.93
C VAL A 15 13.82 -21.22 -2.50
N THR A 16 13.68 -22.52 -2.73
CA THR A 16 14.73 -23.51 -2.46
C THR A 16 16.01 -23.22 -3.24
N ARG A 17 15.90 -22.83 -4.52
CA ARG A 17 17.07 -22.44 -5.33
C ARG A 17 17.71 -21.16 -4.80
N LEU A 18 16.90 -20.18 -4.43
CA LEU A 18 17.37 -18.89 -3.90
C LEU A 18 18.18 -19.05 -2.61
N LEU A 19 17.78 -19.98 -1.73
CA LEU A 19 18.51 -20.28 -0.50
C LEU A 19 19.98 -20.61 -0.73
N ARG A 20 20.36 -21.20 -1.86
CA ARG A 20 21.77 -21.57 -2.15
C ARG A 20 22.73 -20.40 -2.04
N ARG A 21 22.28 -19.19 -2.38
CA ARG A 21 23.09 -17.97 -2.36
C ARG A 21 22.61 -16.96 -1.32
N GLY A 22 21.34 -17.01 -0.94
CA GLY A 22 20.76 -16.05 -0.01
C GLY A 22 20.49 -14.70 -0.65
N LEU A 23 20.35 -13.67 0.19
CA LEU A 23 20.17 -12.28 -0.21
C LEU A 23 21.53 -11.55 -0.26
N PRO A 24 21.68 -10.49 -1.08
CA PRO A 24 20.65 -9.91 -1.94
C PRO A 24 20.33 -10.76 -3.18
N VAL A 25 19.11 -10.65 -3.69
CA VAL A 25 18.74 -11.21 -5.00
C VAL A 25 19.42 -10.39 -6.09
N THR A 26 20.03 -11.06 -7.06
CA THR A 26 20.70 -10.42 -8.21
C THR A 26 20.06 -10.88 -9.51
N PRO A 27 20.05 -10.08 -10.59
CA PRO A 27 19.37 -10.45 -11.84
C PRO A 27 19.82 -11.80 -12.40
N ALA A 28 21.11 -12.12 -12.31
CA ALA A 28 21.67 -13.41 -12.74
C ALA A 28 21.19 -14.64 -11.94
N ARG A 29 20.45 -14.43 -10.85
CA ARG A 29 20.05 -15.47 -9.88
C ARG A 29 18.56 -15.40 -9.53
N ALA A 30 17.87 -14.37 -10.00
CA ALA A 30 16.46 -14.22 -9.77
C ALA A 30 15.72 -15.29 -10.57
N ASP A 31 14.89 -16.06 -9.87
CA ASP A 31 14.09 -17.10 -10.50
C ASP A 31 12.90 -16.48 -11.21
N ALA A 32 12.65 -16.86 -12.47
CA ALA A 32 11.55 -16.31 -13.25
C ALA A 32 10.20 -16.47 -12.53
N ALA A 33 9.97 -17.61 -11.86
CA ALA A 33 8.72 -17.83 -11.12
C ALA A 33 8.55 -16.85 -9.95
N LEU A 34 9.64 -16.39 -9.33
CA LEU A 34 9.56 -15.36 -8.28
C LEU A 34 9.42 -13.96 -8.85
N LEU A 35 10.05 -13.68 -9.99
CA LEU A 35 9.94 -12.40 -10.69
C LEU A 35 8.54 -12.19 -11.30
N ASP A 36 7.86 -13.26 -11.65
CA ASP A 36 6.51 -13.24 -12.22
C ASP A 36 5.41 -13.29 -11.15
N LEU A 37 5.77 -13.33 -9.86
CA LEU A 37 4.79 -13.11 -8.79
C LEU A 37 4.17 -11.73 -8.94
N ARG A 38 2.84 -11.66 -8.98
CA ARG A 38 2.12 -10.38 -9.17
C ARG A 38 2.51 -9.32 -8.15
N GLY A 39 2.70 -9.70 -6.88
CA GLY A 39 3.16 -8.77 -5.85
C GLY A 39 4.58 -8.25 -6.09
N VAL A 40 5.43 -8.98 -6.82
CA VAL A 40 6.77 -8.53 -7.22
C VAL A 40 6.68 -7.62 -8.44
N VAL A 41 5.95 -8.03 -9.47
CA VAL A 41 5.70 -7.23 -10.68
C VAL A 41 5.10 -5.88 -10.33
N ALA A 42 4.08 -5.85 -9.46
CA ALA A 42 3.40 -4.62 -9.05
C ALA A 42 4.25 -3.67 -8.18
N ARG A 43 5.36 -4.15 -7.61
CA ARG A 43 6.30 -3.34 -6.81
C ARG A 43 7.55 -2.94 -7.60
N ALA A 44 7.72 -3.46 -8.80
CA ALA A 44 8.82 -3.05 -9.67
C ALA A 44 8.56 -1.63 -10.18
N VAL A 45 9.62 -0.82 -10.25
CA VAL A 45 9.57 0.52 -10.86
C VAL A 45 9.23 0.41 -12.35
N ASP A 46 9.78 -0.60 -13.02
CA ASP A 46 9.46 -0.96 -14.39
C ASP A 46 9.13 -2.48 -14.42
N PRO A 47 7.85 -2.85 -14.61
CA PRO A 47 7.43 -4.25 -14.69
C PRO A 47 8.07 -5.05 -15.83
N ALA A 48 8.48 -4.39 -16.93
CA ALA A 48 9.12 -5.04 -18.06
C ALA A 48 10.62 -5.29 -17.78
N ASP A 49 11.26 -4.45 -16.97
CA ASP A 49 12.66 -4.60 -16.59
C ASP A 49 12.90 -5.70 -15.53
N ILE A 50 13.81 -6.61 -15.85
CA ILE A 50 14.22 -7.71 -14.97
C ILE A 50 14.98 -7.17 -13.75
N ALA A 51 15.79 -6.13 -13.89
CA ALA A 51 16.55 -5.59 -12.77
C ALA A 51 15.62 -4.94 -11.74
N SER A 52 14.64 -4.18 -12.21
CA SER A 52 13.58 -3.58 -11.39
C SER A 52 12.76 -4.64 -10.64
N ARG A 53 12.29 -5.69 -11.33
CA ARG A 53 11.60 -6.82 -10.68
C ARG A 53 12.48 -7.57 -9.68
N THR A 54 13.77 -7.67 -9.94
CA THR A 54 14.72 -8.28 -9.01
C THR A 54 14.87 -7.47 -7.73
N ALA A 55 14.98 -6.15 -7.84
CA ALA A 55 15.03 -5.26 -6.67
C ALA A 55 13.74 -5.34 -5.85
N ALA A 56 12.58 -5.37 -6.51
CA ALA A 56 11.28 -5.55 -5.86
C ALA A 56 11.17 -6.91 -5.12
N LEU A 57 11.69 -7.99 -5.72
CA LEU A 57 11.75 -9.31 -5.09
C LEU A 57 12.65 -9.30 -3.83
N ASP A 58 13.84 -8.68 -3.91
CA ASP A 58 14.75 -8.54 -2.77
C ASP A 58 14.09 -7.80 -1.60
N GLY A 59 13.47 -6.64 -1.89
CA GLY A 59 12.75 -5.86 -0.90
C GLY A 59 11.56 -6.61 -0.28
N THR A 60 10.80 -7.33 -1.10
CA THR A 60 9.65 -8.14 -0.65
C THR A 60 10.10 -9.23 0.30
N LEU A 61 11.14 -10.00 -0.04
CA LEU A 61 11.69 -11.06 0.80
C LEU A 61 12.24 -10.52 2.12
N ARG A 62 13.01 -9.43 2.09
CA ARG A 62 13.50 -8.78 3.33
C ARG A 62 12.36 -8.36 4.23
N GLY A 63 11.33 -7.73 3.66
CA GLY A 63 10.15 -7.28 4.40
C GLY A 63 9.34 -8.43 5.01
N LEU A 64 9.21 -9.54 4.28
CA LEU A 64 8.55 -10.77 4.75
C LEU A 64 9.33 -11.42 5.89
N LEU A 65 10.64 -11.62 5.72
CA LEU A 65 11.51 -12.25 6.72
C LEU A 65 11.63 -11.42 8.01
N ALA A 66 11.55 -10.09 7.91
CA ALA A 66 11.54 -9.20 9.07
C ALA A 66 10.26 -9.33 9.91
N ARG A 67 9.12 -9.66 9.29
CA ARG A 67 7.80 -9.81 9.93
C ARG A 67 7.29 -11.25 9.87
N PHE A 68 8.20 -12.21 9.86
CA PHE A 68 7.83 -13.61 9.67
C PHE A 68 6.87 -14.06 10.78
N PRO A 69 5.69 -14.62 10.45
CA PRO A 69 4.61 -14.84 11.43
C PRO A 69 4.94 -15.90 12.48
N ASP A 70 5.91 -16.76 12.20
CA ASP A 70 6.39 -17.76 13.14
C ASP A 70 7.52 -17.21 14.01
N THR A 71 7.17 -16.60 15.15
CA THR A 71 8.15 -15.95 16.02
C THR A 71 9.26 -16.90 16.49
N ARG A 72 8.93 -18.18 16.68
CA ARG A 72 9.89 -19.23 17.05
C ARG A 72 10.95 -19.45 15.98
N TYR A 73 10.57 -19.45 14.70
CA TYR A 73 11.48 -19.74 13.59
C TYR A 73 11.96 -18.50 12.81
N ALA A 74 11.47 -17.31 13.15
CA ALA A 74 11.84 -16.07 12.46
C ALA A 74 13.36 -15.80 12.42
N PRO A 75 14.13 -16.02 13.51
CA PRO A 75 15.60 -15.86 13.45
C PRO A 75 16.24 -16.88 12.51
N ALA A 76 15.84 -18.15 12.57
CA ALA A 76 16.36 -19.21 11.70
C ALA A 76 16.04 -18.96 10.21
N ALA A 77 14.83 -18.47 9.91
CA ALA A 77 14.45 -18.07 8.56
C ALA A 77 15.32 -16.93 8.03
N ARG A 78 15.59 -15.89 8.83
CA ARG A 78 16.51 -14.80 8.46
C ARG A 78 17.92 -15.31 8.17
N VAL A 79 18.46 -16.15 9.05
CA VAL A 79 19.79 -16.75 8.88
C VAL A 79 19.88 -17.57 7.58
N LEU A 80 18.87 -18.37 7.25
CA LEU A 80 18.82 -19.15 6.01
C LEU A 80 18.95 -18.29 4.75
N PHE A 81 18.57 -17.01 4.80
CA PHE A 81 18.71 -16.05 3.71
C PHE A 81 19.95 -15.15 3.84
N GLY A 82 20.79 -15.34 4.87
CA GLY A 82 21.98 -14.53 5.10
C GLY A 82 21.69 -13.16 5.71
N LEU A 83 20.55 -13.02 6.40
CA LEU A 83 20.22 -11.83 7.18
C LEU A 83 20.60 -12.01 8.66
N PRO A 84 20.81 -10.92 9.42
CA PRO A 84 21.14 -10.99 10.84
C PRO A 84 20.20 -11.92 11.63
N PRO A 85 20.74 -12.79 12.50
CA PRO A 85 22.11 -12.77 13.04
C PRO A 85 23.23 -13.38 12.18
N ALA A 86 22.97 -13.84 10.94
CA ALA A 86 24.03 -14.31 10.05
C ALA A 86 24.99 -13.17 9.67
N GLU A 87 26.29 -13.45 9.70
CA GLU A 87 27.29 -12.54 9.14
C GLU A 87 27.25 -12.56 7.60
N PRO A 88 27.59 -11.43 6.95
CA PRO A 88 27.73 -11.39 5.49
C PRO A 88 28.75 -12.41 4.97
N GLY A 89 28.43 -13.07 3.86
CA GLY A 89 29.37 -13.98 3.18
C GLY A 89 29.34 -15.43 3.63
N LEU A 90 28.52 -15.80 4.63
CA LEU A 90 28.36 -17.19 5.04
C LEU A 90 27.76 -18.07 3.92
N ASN A 91 28.40 -19.21 3.66
CA ASN A 91 27.89 -20.20 2.71
C ASN A 91 26.62 -20.90 3.26
N LEU A 92 25.90 -21.66 2.42
CA LEU A 92 24.66 -22.32 2.84
C LEU A 92 24.86 -23.32 3.99
N THR A 93 26.01 -24.00 4.07
CA THR A 93 26.30 -24.94 5.15
C THR A 93 26.37 -24.20 6.49
N ALA A 94 27.20 -23.15 6.58
CA ALA A 94 27.32 -22.34 7.79
C ALA A 94 25.99 -21.67 8.19
N ARG A 95 25.20 -21.21 7.20
CA ARG A 95 23.86 -20.66 7.47
C ARG A 95 22.90 -21.72 7.99
N ARG A 96 22.97 -22.97 7.53
CA ARG A 96 22.14 -24.07 8.06
C ARG A 96 22.51 -24.43 9.49
N ASP A 97 23.80 -24.44 9.82
CA ASP A 97 24.27 -24.73 11.17
C ASP A 97 23.77 -23.67 12.15
N LEU A 98 23.97 -22.39 11.80
CA LEU A 98 23.48 -21.27 12.60
C LEU A 98 21.94 -21.24 12.66
N ALA A 99 21.24 -21.52 11.57
CA ALA A 99 19.77 -21.55 11.58
C ALA A 99 19.23 -22.69 12.47
N ALA A 100 19.89 -23.83 12.50
CA ALA A 100 19.55 -24.95 13.38
C ALA A 100 19.73 -24.56 14.85
N GLU A 101 20.85 -23.90 15.18
CA GLU A 101 21.11 -23.36 16.51
C GLU A 101 20.02 -22.35 16.93
N GLN A 102 19.71 -21.37 16.07
CA GLN A 102 18.67 -20.37 16.32
C GLN A 102 17.26 -20.99 16.50
N ALA A 103 17.02 -22.14 15.87
CA ALA A 103 15.77 -22.87 15.99
C ALA A 103 15.73 -23.86 17.18
N GLY A 104 16.86 -24.06 17.88
CA GLY A 104 17.01 -25.02 18.98
C GLY A 104 16.99 -26.47 18.52
N HIS A 105 17.51 -26.77 17.33
CA HIS A 105 17.52 -28.11 16.73
C HIS A 105 18.93 -28.57 16.36
N GLU A 106 19.14 -29.88 16.36
CA GLU A 106 20.32 -30.49 15.74
C GLU A 106 20.27 -30.31 14.22
N VAL A 107 21.43 -30.08 13.60
CA VAL A 107 21.57 -29.67 12.18
C VAL A 107 20.91 -30.66 11.21
N HIS A 108 21.12 -31.95 11.39
CA HIS A 108 20.53 -32.98 10.54
C HIS A 108 19.00 -33.06 10.69
N HIS A 109 18.46 -32.91 11.92
CA HIS A 109 17.02 -32.76 12.13
C HIS A 109 16.48 -31.50 11.44
N PHE A 110 17.15 -30.36 11.62
CA PHE A 110 16.77 -29.09 11.01
C PHE A 110 16.68 -29.23 9.48
N ARG A 111 17.73 -29.75 8.83
CA ARG A 111 17.79 -29.93 7.38
C ARG A 111 16.73 -30.88 6.84
N LYS A 112 16.40 -31.97 7.56
CA LYS A 112 15.44 -32.97 7.08
C LYS A 112 13.98 -32.63 7.39
N ARG A 113 13.70 -31.86 8.45
CA ARG A 113 12.33 -31.69 8.97
C ARG A 113 11.88 -30.25 9.11
N VAL A 114 12.78 -29.32 9.44
CA VAL A 114 12.44 -27.92 9.74
C VAL A 114 12.62 -27.04 8.51
N GLU A 115 13.79 -27.09 7.87
CA GLU A 115 14.12 -26.29 6.69
C GLU A 115 13.09 -26.44 5.56
N PRO A 116 12.63 -27.65 5.15
CA PRO A 116 11.62 -27.79 4.11
C PRO A 116 10.30 -27.09 4.45
N LYS A 117 9.85 -27.22 5.71
CA LYS A 117 8.62 -26.57 6.18
C LYS A 117 8.74 -25.05 6.23
N LEU A 118 9.93 -24.52 6.55
CA LEU A 118 10.18 -23.09 6.52
C LEU A 118 10.15 -22.55 5.10
N ILE A 119 10.72 -23.28 4.14
CA ILE A 119 10.65 -22.93 2.71
C ILE A 119 9.20 -22.88 2.24
N GLU A 120 8.41 -23.92 2.54
CA GLU A 120 6.98 -23.98 2.23
C GLU A 120 6.23 -22.78 2.81
N LYS A 121 6.46 -22.48 4.09
CA LYS A 121 5.82 -21.34 4.77
C LYS A 121 6.20 -19.99 4.15
N ILE A 122 7.46 -19.80 3.78
CA ILE A 122 7.91 -18.58 3.09
C ILE A 122 7.27 -18.46 1.72
N ALA A 123 7.22 -19.55 0.95
CA ALA A 123 6.55 -19.58 -0.34
C ALA A 123 5.05 -19.26 -0.21
N TRP A 124 4.38 -19.81 0.79
CA TRP A 124 2.98 -19.52 1.09
C TRP A 124 2.76 -18.05 1.45
N GLU A 125 3.63 -17.46 2.27
CA GLU A 125 3.54 -16.03 2.60
C GLU A 125 3.79 -15.12 1.38
N LEU A 126 4.66 -15.52 0.45
CA LEU A 126 4.87 -14.80 -0.81
C LEU A 126 3.63 -14.86 -1.71
N LEU A 127 3.00 -16.03 -1.81
CA LEU A 127 1.75 -16.21 -2.55
C LEU A 127 0.59 -15.42 -1.92
N ALA A 128 0.43 -15.51 -0.60
CA ALA A 128 -0.57 -14.76 0.13
C ALA A 128 -0.35 -13.24 0.02
N ASP A 129 0.91 -12.79 0.00
CA ASP A 129 1.26 -11.39 -0.27
C ASP A 129 0.88 -10.96 -1.70
N ALA A 130 1.15 -11.79 -2.71
CA ALA A 130 0.72 -11.55 -4.08
C ALA A 130 -0.81 -11.50 -4.23
N ASP A 131 -1.55 -12.35 -3.50
CA ASP A 131 -3.01 -12.35 -3.47
C ASP A 131 -3.57 -11.11 -2.77
N ARG A 132 -2.94 -10.65 -1.68
CA ARG A 132 -3.30 -9.38 -1.01
C ARG A 132 -3.12 -8.19 -1.96
N PHE A 133 -2.07 -8.19 -2.76
CA PHE A 133 -1.86 -7.17 -3.81
C PHE A 133 -2.96 -7.16 -4.89
N THR A 134 -3.60 -8.30 -5.14
CA THR A 134 -4.70 -8.38 -6.11
C THR A 134 -5.99 -7.69 -5.60
N ARG A 135 -6.06 -7.31 -4.32
CA ARG A 135 -7.26 -6.74 -3.68
C ARG A 135 -7.19 -5.25 -3.38
N THR A 136 -6.08 -4.57 -3.64
CA THR A 136 -5.95 -3.14 -3.35
C THR A 136 -5.06 -2.49 -4.41
N PRO A 137 -5.62 -1.69 -5.33
CA PRO A 137 -4.91 -1.19 -6.51
C PRO A 137 -3.75 -0.25 -6.17
N MET A 138 -3.77 0.41 -5.00
CA MET A 138 -2.63 1.18 -4.51
C MET A 138 -2.44 1.00 -3.01
N ILE A 139 -1.20 0.70 -2.59
CA ILE A 139 -0.80 0.65 -1.19
C ILE A 139 -0.06 1.93 -0.86
N ALA A 140 -0.47 2.59 0.23
CA ALA A 140 0.24 3.75 0.73
C ALA A 140 1.73 3.42 0.98
N PRO A 141 2.66 4.28 0.54
CA PRO A 141 4.07 4.12 0.84
C PRO A 141 4.27 3.94 2.34
N ARG A 142 5.02 2.89 2.71
CA ARG A 142 5.44 2.75 4.10
C ARG A 142 6.55 3.76 4.35
N LEU A 143 6.22 4.80 5.12
CA LEU A 143 7.22 5.77 5.57
C LEU A 143 8.17 5.09 6.56
N ALA A 144 9.46 5.04 6.21
CA ALA A 144 10.51 4.65 7.15
C ALA A 144 10.88 5.86 8.02
N PRO A 145 11.18 5.68 9.32
CA PRO A 145 11.72 6.75 10.14
C PRO A 145 13.04 7.25 9.53
N VAL A 146 13.07 8.54 9.16
CA VAL A 146 14.26 9.18 8.60
C VAL A 146 14.98 9.93 9.72
N THR A 147 16.18 9.47 10.08
CA THR A 147 17.02 10.09 11.13
C THR A 147 18.04 11.09 10.60
N LEU A 148 18.21 11.16 9.29
CA LEU A 148 19.18 12.01 8.59
C LEU A 148 18.54 12.58 7.33
N ARG A 149 18.95 13.79 6.92
CA ARG A 149 18.52 14.35 5.63
C ARG A 149 18.92 13.41 4.49
N GLN A 150 17.99 13.09 3.61
CA GLN A 150 18.24 12.31 2.40
C GLN A 150 18.87 13.24 1.34
N PRO A 151 20.15 13.05 0.95
CA PRO A 151 20.74 13.84 -0.11
C PRO A 151 20.19 13.38 -1.46
N VAL A 152 19.75 14.32 -2.29
CA VAL A 152 19.36 14.07 -3.68
C VAL A 152 20.57 14.39 -4.57
N PRO A 153 21.15 13.41 -5.27
CA PRO A 153 22.26 13.66 -6.19
C PRO A 153 21.86 14.66 -7.30
N ALA A 154 22.81 15.46 -7.77
CA ALA A 154 22.62 16.32 -8.95
C ALA A 154 22.75 15.49 -10.25
N ASP A 155 21.86 14.52 -10.39
CA ASP A 155 21.81 13.56 -11.50
C ASP A 155 20.36 13.52 -12.04
N PRO A 156 20.14 13.71 -13.36
CA PRO A 156 18.80 13.77 -13.93
C PRO A 156 17.93 12.54 -13.65
N PHE A 157 18.50 11.34 -13.65
CA PHE A 157 17.75 10.11 -13.35
C PHE A 157 17.39 10.01 -11.85
N ALA A 158 18.29 10.46 -10.97
CA ALA A 158 17.98 10.58 -9.56
C ALA A 158 16.87 11.63 -9.28
N TRP A 159 16.75 12.65 -10.13
CA TRP A 159 15.69 13.66 -10.02
C TRP A 159 14.32 13.10 -10.38
N GLU A 160 14.19 12.38 -11.50
CA GLU A 160 12.92 11.75 -11.90
C GLU A 160 12.39 10.80 -10.83
N VAL A 161 13.26 9.96 -10.24
CA VAL A 161 12.87 9.05 -9.14
C VAL A 161 12.45 9.83 -7.89
N THR A 162 13.13 10.93 -7.57
CA THR A 162 12.80 11.76 -6.41
C THR A 162 11.50 12.53 -6.62
N GLU A 163 11.27 13.04 -7.83
CA GLU A 163 10.03 13.75 -8.21
C GLU A 163 8.83 12.81 -8.17
N HIS A 164 9.00 11.57 -8.65
CA HIS A 164 7.98 10.53 -8.52
C HIS A 164 7.68 10.21 -7.04
N GLU A 165 8.72 10.02 -6.21
CA GLU A 165 8.54 9.78 -4.77
C GLU A 165 7.81 10.95 -4.08
N GLU A 166 8.17 12.18 -4.42
CA GLU A 166 7.52 13.39 -3.94
C GLU A 166 6.04 13.43 -4.34
N GLN A 167 5.73 13.21 -5.63
CA GLN A 167 4.36 13.29 -6.13
C GLN A 167 3.49 12.16 -5.57
N LEU A 168 4.06 10.97 -5.38
CA LEU A 168 3.40 9.87 -4.68
C LEU A 168 3.11 10.23 -3.21
N ALA A 169 4.05 10.86 -2.52
CA ALA A 169 3.85 11.31 -1.15
C ALA A 169 2.77 12.40 -1.05
N ARG A 170 2.72 13.34 -2.00
CA ARG A 170 1.67 14.38 -2.09
C ARG A 170 0.29 13.78 -2.31
N LEU A 171 0.15 12.85 -3.26
CA LEU A 171 -1.10 12.14 -3.52
C LEU A 171 -1.63 11.45 -2.25
N TRP A 172 -0.80 10.65 -1.60
CA TRP A 172 -1.22 9.93 -0.38
C TRP A 172 -1.50 10.87 0.79
N SER A 173 -0.74 11.96 0.93
CA SER A 173 -1.03 13.00 1.92
C SER A 173 -2.42 13.59 1.71
N ALA A 174 -2.78 13.93 0.47
CA ALA A 174 -4.08 14.49 0.14
C ALA A 174 -5.23 13.49 0.37
N LEU A 175 -5.04 12.22 -0.02
CA LEU A 175 -6.02 11.15 0.24
C LEU A 175 -6.26 10.93 1.74
N TYR A 176 -5.19 10.90 2.55
CA TYR A 176 -5.33 10.75 3.99
C TYR A 176 -5.97 11.99 4.65
N ALA A 177 -5.66 13.19 4.16
CA ALA A 177 -6.30 14.41 4.63
C ALA A 177 -7.81 14.40 4.32
N ALA A 178 -8.21 14.03 3.10
CA ALA A 178 -9.62 13.88 2.73
C ALA A 178 -10.33 12.85 3.61
N ARG A 179 -9.70 11.68 3.83
CA ARG A 179 -10.21 10.63 4.72
C ARG A 179 -10.42 11.11 6.14
N ALA A 180 -9.47 11.85 6.70
CA ALA A 180 -9.56 12.39 8.04
C ALA A 180 -10.77 13.32 8.20
N GLU A 181 -11.03 14.20 7.23
CA GLU A 181 -12.16 15.11 7.28
C GLU A 181 -13.51 14.41 7.06
N LEU A 182 -13.58 13.40 6.20
CA LEU A 182 -14.78 12.58 6.04
C LEU A 182 -15.13 11.83 7.34
N ILE A 183 -14.12 11.24 8.02
CA ILE A 183 -14.30 10.63 9.33
C ILE A 183 -14.70 11.68 10.38
N ALA A 184 -14.18 12.90 10.30
CA ALA A 184 -14.56 13.98 11.21
C ALA A 184 -16.04 14.37 11.05
N VAL A 185 -16.55 14.42 9.82
CA VAL A 185 -17.99 14.63 9.53
C VAL A 185 -18.83 13.50 10.15
N GLU A 186 -18.50 12.24 9.87
CA GLU A 186 -19.21 11.08 10.44
C GLU A 186 -19.21 11.09 11.98
N ARG A 187 -18.08 11.46 12.59
CA ARG A 187 -17.98 11.62 14.04
C ARG A 187 -18.93 12.71 14.56
N LEU A 188 -19.03 13.85 13.87
CA LEU A 188 -19.93 14.94 14.27
C LEU A 188 -21.40 14.56 14.09
N ILE A 189 -21.75 13.81 13.03
CA ILE A 189 -23.09 13.24 12.83
C ILE A 189 -23.43 12.31 14.00
N SER A 190 -22.53 11.38 14.33
CA SER A 190 -22.69 10.45 15.44
C SER A 190 -22.91 11.15 16.79
N LEU A 191 -22.19 12.26 17.02
CA LEU A 191 -22.33 13.09 18.22
C LEU A 191 -23.57 14.01 18.20
N ARG A 192 -24.36 14.00 17.12
CA ARG A 192 -25.49 14.92 16.91
C ARG A 192 -25.09 16.38 17.12
N ALA A 193 -23.93 16.75 16.58
CA ALA A 193 -23.44 18.12 16.62
C ALA A 193 -24.47 19.08 15.99
N ASN A 194 -24.37 20.37 16.34
CA ASN A 194 -25.27 21.35 15.76
C ASN A 194 -25.03 21.49 14.24
N ARG A 195 -26.04 22.01 13.54
CA ARG A 195 -26.02 22.13 12.07
C ARG A 195 -24.88 23.02 11.55
N ILE A 196 -24.48 24.04 12.29
CA ILE A 196 -23.41 24.96 11.87
C ILE A 196 -22.07 24.22 11.84
N ASP A 197 -21.75 23.45 12.89
CA ASP A 197 -20.52 22.66 12.96
C ASP A 197 -20.47 21.57 11.89
N LEU A 198 -21.62 20.93 11.62
CA LEU A 198 -21.74 19.94 10.55
C LEU A 198 -21.49 20.55 9.17
N ILE A 199 -22.06 21.73 8.88
CA ILE A 199 -21.82 22.44 7.62
C ILE A 199 -20.35 22.84 7.50
N HIS A 200 -19.73 23.37 8.57
CA HIS A 200 -18.32 23.74 8.55
C HIS A 200 -17.41 22.54 8.26
N ALA A 201 -17.68 21.39 8.88
CA ALA A 201 -16.94 20.15 8.63
C ALA A 201 -17.17 19.62 7.22
N ALA A 202 -18.41 19.63 6.73
CA ALA A 202 -18.74 19.20 5.37
C ALA A 202 -18.01 20.05 4.32
N VAL A 203 -17.94 21.37 4.50
CA VAL A 203 -17.19 22.28 3.61
C VAL A 203 -15.68 21.98 3.64
N THR A 204 -15.11 21.71 4.81
CA THR A 204 -13.69 21.32 4.92
C THR A 204 -13.43 19.98 4.24
N ALA A 205 -14.34 19.02 4.37
CA ALA A 205 -14.26 17.74 3.68
C ALA A 205 -14.35 17.90 2.15
N ALA A 206 -15.23 18.79 1.65
CA ALA A 206 -15.31 19.12 0.22
C ALA A 206 -13.97 19.64 -0.32
N TRP A 207 -13.37 20.59 0.40
CA TRP A 207 -12.08 21.17 0.04
C TRP A 207 -10.97 20.11 -0.01
N ARG A 208 -10.87 19.25 1.03
CA ARG A 208 -9.84 18.19 1.06
C ARG A 208 -10.06 17.12 0.00
N TRP A 209 -11.31 16.74 -0.24
CA TRP A 209 -11.65 15.82 -1.33
C TRP A 209 -11.28 16.40 -2.69
N ALA A 210 -11.59 17.68 -2.93
CA ALA A 210 -11.25 18.36 -4.17
C ALA A 210 -9.75 18.50 -4.39
N ALA A 211 -8.99 18.81 -3.33
CA ALA A 211 -7.53 18.83 -3.38
C ALA A 211 -6.96 17.42 -3.68
N ALA A 212 -7.50 16.37 -3.05
CA ALA A 212 -7.10 15.00 -3.36
C ALA A 212 -7.43 14.61 -4.81
N ARG A 213 -8.55 15.07 -5.35
CA ARG A 213 -8.92 14.85 -6.76
C ARG A 213 -7.95 15.55 -7.71
N ALA A 214 -7.51 16.77 -7.39
CA ALA A 214 -6.53 17.49 -8.19
C ALA A 214 -5.19 16.72 -8.26
N GLU A 215 -4.70 16.23 -7.11
CA GLU A 215 -3.49 15.39 -7.06
C GLU A 215 -3.67 14.05 -7.81
N ALA A 216 -4.86 13.44 -7.69
CA ALA A 216 -5.19 12.18 -8.35
C ALA A 216 -5.36 12.32 -9.87
N ILE A 217 -5.64 13.51 -10.41
CA ILE A 217 -5.65 13.77 -11.86
C ILE A 217 -4.22 13.95 -12.39
N GLY A 218 -3.37 14.67 -11.65
CA GLY A 218 -1.98 14.91 -12.04
C GLY A 218 -1.14 13.63 -12.04
N TYR A 219 -1.28 12.81 -10.97
CA TYR A 219 -0.39 11.67 -10.76
C TYR A 219 -0.39 10.62 -11.91
N PRO A 220 -1.54 10.11 -12.40
CA PRO A 220 -1.55 9.15 -13.50
C PRO A 220 -1.06 9.75 -14.82
N THR A 221 -1.30 11.05 -15.04
CA THR A 221 -0.86 11.74 -16.26
C THR A 221 0.65 11.82 -16.35
N ASP A 222 1.31 12.08 -15.23
CA ASP A 222 2.75 12.35 -15.19
C ASP A 222 3.59 11.09 -14.88
N TYR A 223 3.07 10.15 -14.08
CA TYR A 223 3.87 9.06 -13.50
C TYR A 223 3.27 7.66 -13.63
N ALA A 224 2.02 7.51 -14.06
CA ALA A 224 1.39 6.20 -14.22
C ALA A 224 0.39 6.14 -15.40
N PRO A 225 0.81 6.50 -16.64
CA PRO A 225 -0.11 6.63 -17.77
C PRO A 225 -0.71 5.29 -18.24
N GLU A 226 -0.07 4.17 -17.88
CA GLU A 226 -0.53 2.81 -18.17
C GLU A 226 -1.33 2.19 -17.01
N SER A 227 -1.60 2.95 -15.94
CA SER A 227 -2.39 2.47 -14.81
C SER A 227 -3.87 2.37 -15.20
N ASP A 228 -4.45 1.17 -15.04
CA ASP A 228 -5.89 0.97 -15.14
C ASP A 228 -6.69 1.61 -13.98
N THR A 229 -6.01 2.25 -13.03
CA THR A 229 -6.66 2.85 -11.84
C THR A 229 -7.28 4.19 -12.20
N SER A 230 -8.60 4.30 -12.11
CA SER A 230 -9.28 5.57 -12.36
C SER A 230 -9.09 6.56 -11.20
N VAL A 231 -9.27 7.86 -11.48
CA VAL A 231 -9.28 8.91 -10.45
C VAL A 231 -10.31 8.60 -9.36
N ASP A 232 -11.46 8.07 -9.76
CA ASP A 232 -12.55 7.73 -8.84
C ASP A 232 -12.19 6.54 -7.94
N ASP A 233 -11.45 5.54 -8.45
CA ASP A 233 -10.94 4.42 -7.64
C ASP A 233 -9.96 4.91 -6.56
N LEU A 234 -9.12 5.90 -6.88
CA LEU A 234 -8.22 6.52 -5.90
C LEU A 234 -8.99 7.29 -4.82
N LEU A 235 -9.99 8.07 -5.23
CA LEU A 235 -10.80 8.85 -4.30
C LEU A 235 -11.67 7.97 -3.40
N ALA A 236 -12.11 6.81 -3.88
CA ALA A 236 -12.82 5.82 -3.07
C ALA A 236 -12.00 5.34 -1.86
N LEU A 237 -10.66 5.42 -1.91
CA LEU A 237 -9.80 5.12 -0.76
C LEU A 237 -9.95 6.14 0.38
N ALA A 238 -10.36 7.37 0.08
CA ALA A 238 -10.60 8.39 1.10
C ALA A 238 -11.86 8.10 1.93
N GLY A 239 -12.89 7.51 1.31
CA GLY A 239 -14.14 7.16 1.97
C GLY A 239 -15.35 7.39 1.07
N TRP A 240 -16.54 7.24 1.64
CA TRP A 240 -17.77 7.53 0.92
C TRP A 240 -17.96 9.04 0.77
N THR A 241 -18.38 9.48 -0.42
CA THR A 241 -18.78 10.85 -0.72
C THR A 241 -20.13 10.86 -1.44
N PRO A 242 -20.85 11.99 -1.43
CA PRO A 242 -22.05 12.15 -2.24
C PRO A 242 -21.76 11.93 -3.74
N GLU A 243 -22.76 11.46 -4.47
CA GLU A 243 -22.68 11.40 -5.93
C GLU A 243 -22.62 12.82 -6.50
N LEU A 244 -21.57 13.07 -7.28
CA LEU A 244 -21.36 14.32 -7.99
C LEU A 244 -21.39 14.06 -9.49
N THR A 245 -21.99 14.98 -10.24
CA THR A 245 -21.80 15.00 -11.69
C THR A 245 -20.37 15.39 -12.04
N GLU A 246 -19.91 15.04 -13.23
CA GLU A 246 -18.56 15.36 -13.70
C GLU A 246 -18.27 16.87 -13.68
N SER A 247 -19.25 17.70 -14.03
CA SER A 247 -19.11 19.17 -13.99
C SER A 247 -18.97 19.70 -12.56
N GLN A 248 -19.73 19.15 -11.61
CA GLN A 248 -19.62 19.49 -10.19
C GLN A 248 -18.26 19.07 -9.62
N ALA A 249 -17.83 17.84 -9.90
CA ALA A 249 -16.52 17.33 -9.50
C ALA A 249 -15.38 18.19 -10.06
N SER A 250 -15.46 18.56 -11.34
CA SER A 250 -14.49 19.43 -12.00
C SER A 250 -14.46 20.82 -11.38
N ARG A 251 -15.63 21.42 -11.10
CA ARG A 251 -15.72 22.73 -10.47
C ARG A 251 -15.11 22.77 -9.07
N LEU A 252 -15.37 21.75 -8.25
CA LEU A 252 -14.73 21.61 -6.94
C LEU A 252 -13.21 21.49 -7.09
N THR A 253 -12.75 20.66 -8.03
CA THR A 253 -11.33 20.42 -8.29
C THR A 253 -10.62 21.71 -8.69
N GLU A 254 -11.18 22.48 -9.62
CA GLU A 254 -10.64 23.78 -10.04
C GLU A 254 -10.50 24.76 -8.87
N ALA A 255 -11.50 24.81 -7.99
CA ALA A 255 -11.49 25.68 -6.81
C ALA A 255 -10.41 25.29 -5.77
N ALA A 256 -9.95 24.03 -5.77
CA ALA A 256 -8.95 23.52 -4.84
C ALA A 256 -7.54 23.38 -5.46
N ALA A 257 -7.40 23.58 -6.77
CA ALA A 257 -6.15 23.39 -7.49
C ALA A 257 -5.05 24.39 -7.05
N GLY A 258 -3.78 24.02 -7.30
CA GLY A 258 -2.64 24.91 -7.05
C GLY A 258 -2.35 25.20 -5.57
N GLY A 259 -2.80 24.35 -4.66
CA GLY A 259 -2.58 24.53 -3.21
C GLY A 259 -3.47 25.60 -2.57
N ALA A 260 -4.66 25.82 -3.14
CA ALA A 260 -5.62 26.78 -2.60
C ALA A 260 -5.96 26.51 -1.13
N SER A 261 -6.00 27.57 -0.34
CA SER A 261 -6.45 27.50 1.04
C SER A 261 -7.96 27.22 1.12
N ARG A 262 -8.43 26.75 2.28
CA ARG A 262 -9.86 26.56 2.54
C ARG A 262 -10.68 27.83 2.26
N ASP A 263 -10.16 28.99 2.65
CA ASP A 263 -10.87 30.26 2.49
C ASP A 263 -10.93 30.68 1.02
N GLN A 264 -9.86 30.44 0.25
CA GLN A 264 -9.84 30.65 -1.20
C GLN A 264 -10.82 29.72 -1.91
N PHE A 265 -10.87 28.45 -1.50
CA PHE A 265 -11.84 27.47 -2.02
C PHE A 265 -13.29 27.91 -1.76
N VAL A 266 -13.60 28.33 -0.53
CA VAL A 266 -14.93 28.84 -0.18
C VAL A 266 -15.28 30.09 -0.98
N HIS A 267 -14.32 31.01 -1.14
CA HIS A 267 -14.51 32.22 -1.92
C HIS A 267 -14.79 31.91 -3.40
N ALA A 268 -14.05 30.96 -3.99
CA ALA A 268 -14.21 30.55 -5.39
C ALA A 268 -15.57 29.89 -5.69
N LEU A 269 -16.25 29.36 -4.65
CA LEU A 269 -17.54 28.69 -4.75
C LEU A 269 -18.69 29.50 -4.13
N HIS A 270 -18.47 30.79 -3.81
CA HIS A 270 -19.47 31.62 -3.13
C HIS A 270 -20.84 31.65 -3.83
N ASP A 271 -20.85 31.72 -5.17
CA ASP A 271 -22.08 31.79 -5.96
C ASP A 271 -22.66 30.40 -6.31
N GLU A 272 -21.93 29.32 -5.99
CA GLU A 272 -22.25 27.93 -6.33
C GLU A 272 -23.11 27.26 -5.24
N THR A 273 -24.18 27.93 -4.82
CA THR A 273 -25.02 27.49 -3.70
C THR A 273 -25.67 26.10 -3.91
N GLY A 274 -25.93 25.72 -5.17
CA GLY A 274 -26.43 24.40 -5.53
C GLY A 274 -25.40 23.28 -5.27
N LEU A 275 -24.12 23.54 -5.56
CA LEU A 275 -23.03 22.59 -5.35
C LEU A 275 -22.74 22.39 -3.86
N ALA A 276 -22.69 23.49 -3.10
CA ALA A 276 -22.55 23.43 -1.65
C ALA A 276 -23.69 22.62 -1.01
N ARG A 277 -24.92 22.78 -1.54
CA ARG A 277 -26.09 22.03 -1.09
C ARG A 277 -25.99 20.54 -1.43
N THR A 278 -25.67 20.18 -2.68
CA THR A 278 -25.50 18.76 -3.07
C THR A 278 -24.49 18.04 -2.19
N TRP A 279 -23.36 18.68 -1.89
CA TRP A 279 -22.34 18.10 -1.03
C TRP A 279 -22.80 17.99 0.44
N ALA A 280 -23.24 19.10 1.03
CA ALA A 280 -23.63 19.13 2.44
C ALA A 280 -24.85 18.26 2.71
N ASP A 281 -25.91 18.38 1.91
CA ASP A 281 -27.13 17.58 2.08
C ASP A 281 -26.87 16.11 1.74
N GLY A 282 -25.96 15.81 0.80
CA GLY A 282 -25.57 14.43 0.51
C GLY A 282 -24.84 13.75 1.67
N LEU A 283 -23.91 14.46 2.33
CA LEU A 283 -23.19 13.94 3.51
C LEU A 283 -24.10 13.83 4.73
N LEU A 284 -25.01 14.78 4.91
CA LEU A 284 -25.85 14.87 6.11
C LEU A 284 -27.20 14.15 5.96
N GLY A 285 -27.61 13.82 4.74
CA GLY A 285 -28.93 13.26 4.40
C GLY A 285 -29.03 11.74 4.47
N LYS A 286 -27.93 11.03 4.74
CA LYS A 286 -28.02 9.62 5.16
C LYS A 286 -28.37 9.58 6.64
N ASP A 287 -29.64 9.31 6.95
CA ASP A 287 -29.96 8.71 8.23
C ASP A 287 -29.11 7.44 8.38
N PRO A 288 -28.48 7.18 9.53
CA PRO A 288 -27.83 5.91 9.78
C PRO A 288 -28.89 4.81 9.60
N HIS A 289 -28.65 3.91 8.66
CA HIS A 289 -29.58 2.83 8.31
C HIS A 289 -30.11 2.09 9.56
N PRO A 290 -31.34 1.56 9.51
CA PRO A 290 -32.06 1.05 10.66
C PRO A 290 -31.25 -0.07 11.31
N THR A 291 -31.17 -0.02 12.64
CA THR A 291 -30.70 -1.12 13.47
C THR A 291 -31.43 -2.40 13.10
N ALA A 292 -30.81 -3.25 12.29
CA ALA A 292 -31.07 -4.67 12.26
C ALA A 292 -30.48 -5.28 13.54
N ILE A 293 -31.09 -4.96 14.67
CA ILE A 293 -31.09 -5.82 15.83
C ILE A 293 -32.55 -6.24 15.94
N ASP A 294 -32.89 -7.31 15.21
CA ASP A 294 -34.12 -8.03 15.47
C ASP A 294 -34.10 -8.44 16.95
N GLU A 295 -35.18 -8.05 17.62
CA GLU A 295 -35.52 -8.36 18.99
C GLU A 295 -35.59 -9.88 19.20
N ASN A 296 -34.47 -10.53 19.46
CA ASN A 296 -34.48 -11.81 20.17
C ASN A 296 -34.71 -11.53 21.65
N GLY A 297 -35.97 -11.30 21.99
CA GLY A 297 -36.37 -10.99 23.35
C GLY A 297 -37.88 -10.87 23.54
N SER A 298 -38.65 -11.88 23.11
CA SER A 298 -39.97 -12.10 23.69
C SER A 298 -40.05 -13.52 24.23
N ALA A 299 -39.96 -13.61 25.55
CA ALA A 299 -40.37 -14.76 26.32
C ALA A 299 -41.89 -14.91 26.25
N GLN A 300 -42.35 -16.09 25.87
CA GLN A 300 -43.48 -16.81 26.47
C GLN A 300 -43.38 -18.29 26.09
#